data_AF-A0A3D5X4G5-F1
#
_entry.id   AF-A0A3D5X4G5-F1
#
_cell.length_a   1.000
_cell.length_b   1.000
_cell.length_c   1.000
_cell.angle_alpha   90.00
_cell.angle_beta   90.00
_cell.angle_gamma   90.00
#
_symmetry.space_group_name_H-M   'P 1'
#
loop_
_entity.id
_entity.type
_entity.pdbx_description
1 polymer ?
#
loop_
_entity_poly.entity_id
_entity_poly.type
_entity_poly.pdbx_seq_one_letter_code
_entity_poly.pdbx_strand_id
1 'polypeptide(L)'
;MDEETEILFVHYTRNEDIAQKICDEGFIFVDSFHKTAERVTSDRLDFVYKHHLRSQFGKYVVIIAIGKEMYNHYQNIIKQGNKVLTVEQVISKKQQNSNEDSDEVFWLPNAFIKGYVNSESGDIHINNNFNPKFNSPDFEKNLI
;
A
#
# COMPACT_ATOMS: atom_id res chain seq x y z
N MET A 1 -22.82 6.38 11.71
CA MET A 1 -21.39 6.57 11.41
C MET A 1 -20.99 5.37 10.60
N ASP A 2 -20.75 5.54 9.31
CA ASP A 2 -20.26 4.45 8.48
C ASP A 2 -18.88 4.06 9.00
N GLU A 3 -18.74 2.81 9.41
CA GLU A 3 -17.49 2.31 9.94
C GLU A 3 -16.46 2.24 8.80
N GLU A 4 -15.27 2.83 8.99
CA GLU A 4 -14.19 2.70 8.00
C GLU A 4 -13.89 1.21 7.78
N THR A 5 -14.13 0.72 6.57
CA THR A 5 -13.97 -0.68 6.18
C THR A 5 -12.57 -1.00 5.66
N GLU A 6 -11.73 0.00 5.50
CA GLU A 6 -10.42 -0.08 4.85
C GLU A 6 -9.37 0.72 5.62
N ILE A 7 -8.13 0.28 5.54
CA ILE A 7 -6.96 1.05 5.96
C ILE A 7 -6.35 1.68 4.72
N LEU A 8 -6.25 3.00 4.73
CA LEU A 8 -5.78 3.79 3.60
C LEU A 8 -4.32 4.20 3.77
N PHE A 9 -3.59 4.10 2.67
CA PHE A 9 -2.24 4.63 2.54
C PHE A 9 -2.09 5.41 1.25
N VAL A 10 -1.15 6.34 1.24
CA VAL A 10 -0.82 7.16 0.08
C VAL A 10 0.65 7.04 -0.27
N HIS A 11 0.93 6.98 -1.57
CA HIS A 11 2.27 7.07 -2.12
C HIS A 11 2.32 8.18 -3.16
N TYR A 12 3.40 8.96 -3.17
CA TYR A 12 3.57 10.11 -4.05
C TYR A 12 4.62 9.80 -5.11
N THR A 13 4.30 10.08 -6.36
CA THR A 13 5.24 9.95 -7.49
C THR A 13 5.14 11.15 -8.44
N ARG A 14 6.24 11.47 -9.11
CA ARG A 14 6.34 12.61 -10.04
C ARG A 14 5.79 12.28 -11.42
N ASN A 15 5.84 11.01 -11.80
CA ASN A 15 5.57 10.56 -13.16
C ASN A 15 4.26 9.78 -13.21
N GLU A 16 3.40 10.15 -14.15
CA GLU A 16 2.14 9.46 -14.39
C GLU A 16 2.35 8.00 -14.73
N ASP A 17 3.33 7.72 -15.60
CA ASP A 17 3.66 6.35 -16.02
C ASP A 17 4.00 5.45 -14.83
N ILE A 18 4.62 6.00 -13.78
CA ILE A 18 4.89 5.25 -12.55
C ILE A 18 3.60 5.01 -11.77
N ALA A 19 2.72 6.01 -11.65
CA ALA A 19 1.44 5.86 -10.97
C ALA A 19 0.54 4.84 -11.68
N GLN A 20 0.50 4.90 -13.01
CA GLN A 20 -0.20 3.95 -13.87
C GLN A 20 0.39 2.55 -13.72
N LYS A 21 1.72 2.41 -13.78
CA LYS A 21 2.39 1.13 -13.56
C LYS A 21 2.04 0.53 -12.20
N ILE A 22 2.02 1.34 -11.13
CA ILE A 22 1.61 0.86 -9.80
C ILE A 22 0.14 0.42 -9.80
N CYS A 23 -0.73 1.13 -10.50
CA CYS A 23 -2.14 0.79 -10.67
C CYS A 23 -2.31 -0.57 -11.37
N ASP A 24 -1.54 -0.81 -12.43
CA ASP A 24 -1.67 -1.98 -13.29
C ASP A 24 -0.98 -3.21 -12.68
N GLU A 25 0.21 -3.03 -12.13
CA GLU A 25 1.10 -4.11 -11.70
C GLU A 25 1.07 -4.34 -10.19
N GLY A 26 0.77 -3.31 -9.40
CA GLY A 26 0.85 -3.32 -7.94
C GLY A 26 2.03 -2.50 -7.41
N PHE A 27 2.18 -2.49 -6.09
CA PHE A 27 3.13 -1.60 -5.41
C PHE A 27 4.37 -2.36 -4.93
N ILE A 28 5.56 -1.91 -5.35
CA ILE A 28 6.83 -2.51 -4.96
C ILE A 28 7.46 -1.67 -3.85
N PHE A 29 7.92 -2.33 -2.79
CA PHE A 29 8.67 -1.68 -1.71
C PHE A 29 9.86 -2.53 -1.26
N VAL A 30 10.86 -1.86 -0.70
CA VAL A 30 12.10 -2.46 -0.20
C VAL A 30 12.11 -2.31 1.31
N ASP A 31 12.35 -3.41 2.03
CA ASP A 31 12.35 -3.57 3.49
C ASP A 31 11.04 -3.19 4.18
N SER A 32 10.65 -1.91 4.11
CA SER A 32 9.59 -1.32 4.90
C SER A 32 8.65 -0.50 4.02
N PHE A 33 7.41 -0.98 3.94
CA PHE A 33 6.31 -0.28 3.27
C PHE A 33 6.12 1.15 3.80
N HIS A 34 6.25 1.35 5.10
CA HIS A 34 6.06 2.65 5.76
C HIS A 34 7.15 3.69 5.47
N LYS A 35 8.28 3.30 4.87
CA LYS A 35 9.27 4.26 4.34
C LYS A 35 8.79 4.90 3.02
N THR A 36 7.92 4.20 2.28
CA THR A 36 7.50 4.59 0.93
C THR A 36 6.04 5.01 0.84
N ALA A 37 5.19 4.55 1.75
CA ALA A 37 3.76 4.83 1.78
C ALA A 37 3.33 5.29 3.19
N GLU A 38 2.47 6.31 3.23
CA GLU A 38 2.04 6.97 4.47
C GLU A 38 0.59 6.60 4.77
N ARG A 39 0.30 6.21 6.01
CA ARG A 39 -1.07 5.92 6.42
C ARG A 39 -1.90 7.20 6.50
N VAL A 40 -3.10 7.17 5.95
CA VAL A 40 -4.08 8.26 6.01
C VAL A 40 -5.15 7.94 7.05
N THR A 41 -5.59 8.98 7.76
CA THR A 41 -6.73 8.93 8.68
C THR A 41 -7.87 9.78 8.13
N SER A 42 -9.08 9.62 8.67
CA SER A 42 -10.22 10.50 8.35
C SER A 42 -10.08 11.93 8.88
N ASP A 43 -9.05 12.21 9.67
CA ASP A 43 -8.76 13.57 10.11
C ASP A 43 -8.24 14.39 8.91
N ARG A 44 -9.07 15.35 8.48
CA ARG A 44 -8.74 16.26 7.38
C ARG A 44 -7.48 17.08 7.67
N LEU A 45 -7.23 17.47 8.91
CA LEU A 45 -6.04 18.25 9.27
C LEU A 45 -4.78 17.40 9.13
N ASP A 46 -4.83 16.15 9.59
CA ASP A 46 -3.75 15.17 9.41
C ASP A 46 -3.47 14.94 7.92
N PHE A 47 -4.53 14.77 7.12
CA PHE A 47 -4.37 14.58 5.67
C PHE A 47 -3.73 15.80 4.98
N VAL A 48 -4.22 17.02 5.26
CA VAL A 48 -3.68 18.25 4.67
C VAL A 48 -2.22 18.45 5.07
N TYR A 49 -1.89 18.20 6.33
CA TYR A 49 -0.52 18.27 6.84
C TYR A 49 0.39 17.28 6.11
N LYS A 50 0.00 16.01 6.02
CA LYS A 50 0.75 14.96 5.31
C LYS A 50 0.89 15.27 3.83
N HIS A 51 -0.17 15.77 3.19
CA HIS A 51 -0.12 16.17 1.79
C HIS A 51 0.89 17.29 1.57
N HIS A 52 0.88 18.33 2.41
CA HIS A 52 1.85 19.42 2.33
C HIS A 52 3.30 18.92 2.51
N LEU A 53 3.54 17.99 3.43
CA LEU A 53 4.87 17.42 3.66
C LEU A 53 5.37 16.57 2.48
N ARG A 54 4.45 15.88 1.79
CA ARG A 54 4.77 14.86 0.78
C ARG A 54 4.59 15.31 -0.67
N SER A 55 3.90 16.41 -0.94
CA SER A 55 3.68 16.93 -2.31
C SER A 55 4.98 17.21 -3.07
N GLN A 56 6.08 17.51 -2.37
CA GLN A 56 7.42 17.64 -2.96
C GLN A 56 7.96 16.35 -3.65
N PHE A 57 7.44 15.19 -3.27
CA PHE A 57 7.79 13.90 -3.86
C PHE A 57 7.04 13.63 -5.17
N GLY A 58 6.01 14.41 -5.49
CA GLY A 58 5.33 14.39 -6.78
C GLY A 58 3.86 14.72 -6.70
N LYS A 59 3.25 14.96 -7.86
CA LYS A 59 1.84 15.36 -8.00
C LYS A 59 0.87 14.20 -8.16
N TYR A 60 1.37 13.00 -8.49
CA TYR A 60 0.51 11.83 -8.61
C TYR A 60 0.47 11.10 -7.28
N VAL A 61 -0.73 11.04 -6.69
CA VAL A 61 -0.99 10.43 -5.39
C VAL A 61 -1.67 9.10 -5.63
N VAL A 62 -0.93 8.02 -5.45
CA VAL A 62 -1.44 6.64 -5.49
C VAL A 62 -2.15 6.35 -4.18
N ILE A 63 -3.36 5.80 -4.28
CA ILE A 63 -4.20 5.41 -3.15
C ILE A 63 -4.16 3.90 -2.99
N ILE A 64 -3.65 3.44 -1.85
CA ILE A 64 -3.59 2.04 -1.45
C ILE A 64 -4.65 1.81 -0.37
N ALA A 65 -5.47 0.78 -0.51
CA ALA A 65 -6.52 0.45 0.44
C ALA A 65 -6.56 -1.05 0.72
N ILE A 66 -6.51 -1.40 2.00
CA ILE A 66 -6.51 -2.78 2.47
C ILE A 66 -7.72 -2.97 3.37
N GLY A 67 -8.52 -4.01 3.13
CA GLY A 67 -9.71 -4.30 3.94
C GLY A 67 -9.35 -4.47 5.42
N LYS A 68 -10.04 -3.73 6.29
CA LYS A 68 -9.75 -3.69 7.74
C LYS A 68 -9.88 -5.05 8.40
N GLU A 69 -10.86 -5.85 8.00
CA GLU A 69 -11.05 -7.22 8.51
C GLU A 69 -9.82 -8.09 8.24
N MET A 70 -9.36 -8.14 6.98
CA MET A 70 -8.19 -8.90 6.57
C MET A 70 -6.92 -8.36 7.22
N TYR A 71 -6.75 -7.03 7.26
CA TYR A 71 -5.60 -6.41 7.90
C TYR A 71 -5.52 -6.77 9.38
N ASN A 72 -6.65 -6.68 10.11
CA ASN A 72 -6.72 -7.04 11.51
C ASN A 72 -6.49 -8.53 11.74
N HIS A 73 -6.98 -9.40 10.83
CA HIS A 73 -6.73 -10.84 10.88
C HIS A 73 -5.23 -11.14 10.88
N TYR A 74 -4.48 -10.64 9.89
CA TYR A 74 -3.04 -10.86 9.82
C TYR A 74 -2.29 -10.16 10.96
N GLN A 75 -2.71 -8.96 11.34
CA GLN A 75 -2.11 -8.25 12.47
C GLN A 75 -2.22 -9.06 13.77
N ASN A 76 -3.35 -9.72 14.00
CA ASN A 76 -3.55 -10.56 15.19
C ASN A 76 -2.68 -11.81 15.16
N ILE A 77 -2.52 -12.46 14.00
CA ILE A 77 -1.62 -13.62 13.87
C ILE A 77 -0.16 -13.21 14.11
N ILE A 78 0.29 -12.11 13.50
CA ILE A 78 1.65 -11.58 13.68
C ILE A 78 1.93 -11.30 15.16
N LYS A 79 0.99 -10.66 15.88
CA LYS A 79 1.14 -10.35 17.31
C LYS A 79 1.30 -11.58 18.21
N GLN A 80 0.80 -12.74 17.77
CA GLN A 80 0.92 -14.01 18.49
C GLN A 80 2.20 -14.77 18.11
N GLY A 81 2.83 -14.41 17.00
CA GLY A 81 4.08 -15.00 16.53
C GLY A 81 5.32 -14.35 17.14
N ASN A 82 6.46 -15.01 16.95
CA ASN A 82 7.78 -14.53 17.39
C ASN A 82 8.56 -13.80 16.28
N LYS A 83 7.98 -13.67 15.08
CA LYS A 83 8.63 -13.01 13.93
C LYS A 83 8.29 -11.53 13.88
N VAL A 84 9.26 -10.73 13.47
CA VAL A 84 9.07 -9.29 13.20
C VAL A 84 8.64 -9.14 11.74
N LEU A 85 7.33 -9.28 11.49
CA LEU A 85 6.72 -9.07 10.17
C LEU A 85 5.70 -7.93 10.24
N THR A 86 5.51 -7.20 9.14
CA THR A 86 4.37 -6.30 8.99
C THR A 86 3.26 -6.95 8.18
N VAL A 87 2.03 -6.45 8.30
CA VAL A 87 0.89 -6.97 7.53
C VAL A 87 1.17 -6.84 6.03
N GLU A 88 1.76 -5.73 5.61
CA GLU A 88 2.08 -5.44 4.21
C GLU A 88 3.10 -6.42 3.64
N GLN A 89 4.09 -6.85 4.43
CA GLN A 89 5.02 -7.90 4.03
C GLN A 89 4.31 -9.24 3.85
N VAL A 90 3.37 -9.58 4.76
CA VAL A 90 2.60 -10.83 4.70
C VAL A 90 1.68 -10.88 3.48
N ILE A 91 1.00 -9.78 3.15
CA ILE A 91 0.08 -9.71 2.00
C ILE A 91 0.78 -9.37 0.67
N SER A 92 2.11 -9.41 0.65
CA SER A 92 2.92 -9.16 -0.54
C SER A 92 3.64 -10.42 -1.00
N LYS A 93 3.93 -10.49 -2.29
CA LYS A 93 4.84 -11.52 -2.82
C LYS A 93 6.28 -11.08 -2.57
N LYS A 94 7.06 -11.91 -1.87
CA LYS A 94 8.51 -11.72 -1.73
C LYS A 94 9.22 -12.10 -3.05
N GLN A 95 10.01 -11.19 -3.60
CA GLN A 95 10.88 -11.47 -4.75
C GLN A 95 12.07 -12.32 -4.31
N GLN A 96 12.35 -13.40 -5.05
CA GLN A 96 13.43 -14.35 -4.72
C GLN A 96 14.83 -13.82 -5.06
N ASN A 97 14.91 -12.76 -5.85
CA ASN A 97 16.17 -12.10 -6.18
C ASN A 97 16.27 -10.85 -5.30
N SER A 98 16.97 -11.00 -4.18
CA SER A 98 17.53 -9.86 -3.46
C SER A 98 18.27 -8.97 -4.47
N ASN A 99 18.09 -7.67 -4.36
CA ASN A 99 18.91 -6.73 -5.13
C ASN A 99 20.40 -6.93 -4.76
N GLU A 100 21.32 -6.31 -5.50
CA GLU A 100 22.78 -6.41 -5.25
C GLU A 100 23.16 -6.12 -3.78
N ASP A 101 22.32 -5.37 -3.06
CA ASP A 101 22.46 -4.98 -1.65
C ASP A 101 21.84 -5.97 -0.64
N SER A 102 21.34 -7.14 -1.06
CA SER A 102 20.69 -8.16 -0.22
C SER A 102 19.33 -7.78 0.40
N ASP A 103 18.79 -6.60 0.07
CA ASP A 103 17.52 -6.12 0.61
C ASP A 103 16.31 -6.96 0.14
N GLU A 104 15.32 -7.06 1.02
CA GLU A 104 14.09 -7.80 0.74
C GLU A 104 13.11 -6.93 -0.07
N VAL A 105 12.79 -7.38 -1.29
CA VAL A 105 11.85 -6.71 -2.18
C VAL A 105 10.49 -7.39 -2.11
N PHE A 106 9.46 -6.59 -1.84
CA PHE A 106 8.08 -7.03 -1.72
C PHE A 106 7.21 -6.41 -2.79
N TRP A 107 6.28 -7.22 -3.30
CA TRP A 107 5.32 -6.81 -4.31
C TRP A 107 3.89 -6.95 -3.77
N LEU A 108 3.29 -5.82 -3.43
CA LEU A 108 1.90 -5.70 -3.01
C LEU A 108 0.98 -5.80 -4.26
N PRO A 109 0.02 -6.73 -4.29
CA PRO A 109 -0.89 -6.91 -5.42
C PRO A 109 -1.65 -5.65 -5.83
N ASN A 110 -1.86 -5.48 -7.14
CA ASN A 110 -2.66 -4.38 -7.70
C ASN A 110 -4.10 -4.33 -7.16
N ALA A 111 -4.64 -5.45 -6.68
CA ALA A 111 -5.93 -5.52 -6.02
C ALA A 111 -6.05 -4.59 -4.80
N PHE A 112 -4.94 -4.22 -4.16
CA PHE A 112 -4.92 -3.25 -3.06
C PHE A 112 -4.76 -1.79 -3.50
N ILE A 113 -4.62 -1.53 -4.81
CA ILE A 113 -4.47 -0.19 -5.36
C ILE A 113 -5.83 0.29 -5.83
N LYS A 114 -6.37 1.34 -5.21
CA LYS A 114 -7.65 1.96 -5.64
C LYS A 114 -7.52 2.71 -6.96
N GLY A 115 -6.33 3.25 -7.20
CA GLY A 115 -6.05 4.13 -8.31
C GLY A 115 -5.11 5.25 -7.90
N TYR A 116 -5.05 6.31 -8.70
CA TYR A 116 -4.25 7.49 -8.40
C TYR A 116 -4.96 8.78 -8.77
N VAL A 117 -4.54 9.88 -8.15
CA VAL A 117 -5.07 11.22 -8.40
C VAL A 117 -3.92 12.15 -8.78
N ASN A 118 -4.09 12.95 -9.81
CA ASN A 118 -3.23 14.10 -10.05
C ASN A 118 -3.67 15.25 -9.13
N SER A 119 -2.84 15.61 -8.15
CA SER A 119 -3.19 16.63 -7.15
C SER A 119 -3.24 18.05 -7.72
N GLU A 120 -2.68 18.30 -8.90
CA GLU A 120 -2.71 19.61 -9.56
C GLU A 120 -3.96 19.80 -10.41
N SER A 121 -4.32 18.80 -11.23
CA SER A 121 -5.48 18.88 -12.12
C SER A 121 -6.78 18.37 -11.48
N GLY A 122 -6.67 17.51 -10.47
CA GLY A 122 -7.80 16.80 -9.89
C GLY A 122 -8.22 15.56 -10.68
N ASP A 123 -7.50 15.18 -11.74
CA ASP A 123 -7.81 13.99 -12.53
C ASP A 123 -7.67 12.72 -11.69
N ILE A 124 -8.65 11.83 -11.82
CA ILE A 124 -8.72 10.58 -11.06
C ILE A 124 -8.66 9.42 -12.04
N HIS A 125 -7.70 8.52 -11.82
CA HIS A 125 -7.63 7.23 -12.47
C HIS A 125 -8.05 6.14 -11.49
N ILE A 126 -9.01 5.31 -11.88
CA ILE A 126 -9.57 4.25 -11.04
C ILE A 126 -9.03 2.89 -11.50
N ASN A 127 -8.55 2.08 -10.55
CA ASN A 127 -8.16 0.71 -10.84
C ASN A 127 -9.39 -0.22 -10.88
N ASN A 128 -9.69 -0.80 -12.05
CA ASN A 128 -10.79 -1.75 -12.19
C ASN A 128 -10.52 -3.11 -11.52
N ASN A 129 -9.27 -3.41 -11.18
CA ASN A 129 -8.90 -4.64 -10.45
C ASN A 129 -8.95 -4.48 -8.93
N PHE A 130 -9.32 -3.29 -8.42
CA PHE A 130 -9.35 -3.03 -6.99
C PHE A 130 -10.31 -3.99 -6.27
N ASN A 131 -9.77 -4.69 -5.28
CA ASN A 131 -10.50 -5.57 -4.38
C ASN A 131 -9.86 -5.52 -2.98
N PRO A 132 -10.41 -4.73 -2.03
CA PRO A 132 -9.84 -4.58 -0.70
C PRO A 132 -9.94 -5.87 0.14
N LYS A 133 -10.74 -6.84 -0.31
CA LYS A 133 -10.92 -8.16 0.31
C LYS A 133 -10.07 -9.24 -0.36
N PHE A 134 -9.18 -8.88 -1.27
CA PHE A 134 -8.30 -9.83 -1.94
C PHE A 134 -7.46 -10.57 -0.90
N ASN A 135 -7.62 -11.89 -0.82
CA ASN A 135 -6.88 -12.73 0.09
C ASN A 135 -6.34 -13.94 -0.67
N SER A 136 -5.01 -13.97 -0.88
CA SER A 136 -4.34 -15.09 -1.55
C SER A 136 -3.97 -16.16 -0.52
N PRO A 137 -4.14 -17.46 -0.84
CA PRO A 137 -3.59 -18.55 -0.02
C PRO A 137 -2.07 -18.46 0.21
N ASP A 138 -1.35 -17.73 -0.65
CA ASP A 138 0.09 -17.51 -0.48
C ASP A 138 0.42 -16.58 0.70
N PHE A 139 -0.51 -15.73 1.14
CA PHE A 139 -0.28 -14.82 2.27
C PHE A 139 -0.02 -15.58 3.57
N GLU A 140 -0.72 -16.69 3.78
CA GLU A 140 -0.48 -17.54 4.96
C GLU A 140 0.90 -18.19 4.94
N LYS A 141 1.43 -18.51 3.74
CA LYS A 141 2.78 -19.08 3.60
C LYS A 141 3.86 -18.08 4.02
N ASN A 142 3.59 -16.78 3.89
CA ASN A 142 4.50 -15.72 4.31
C ASN A 142 4.58 -15.57 5.85
N LEU A 143 3.70 -16.23 6.61
CA LEU A 143 3.74 -16.26 8.08
C LEU A 143 4.69 -17.34 8.62
N ILE A 144 4.99 -18.37 7.82
CA ILE A 144 5.77 -19.57 8.20
C ILE A 144 7.26 -19.30 8.15
#